data_AF-A0A8I1EBL0-F1
#
_entry.id   AF-A0A8I1EBL0-F1
#
_cell.length_a   1.000
_cell.length_b   1.000
_cell.length_c   1.000
_cell.angle_alpha   90.00
_cell.angle_beta   90.00
_cell.angle_gamma   90.00
#
_symmetry.space_group_name_H-M   'P 1'
#
loop_
_entity.id
_entity.type
_entity.pdbx_description
1 polymer ?
#
loop_
_entity_poly.entity_id
_entity_poly.type
_entity_poly.pdbx_seq_one_letter_code
_entity_poly.pdbx_strand_id
1 'polypeptide(L)'
;MPSQSQRRAIGKTTYASGSPIRSRNEALKLAKAISPLGCEDSLCAGLLAAGKATKLIDYCTNGPESEIQVSAGREPFLLVEDMLNPGSAITVPIFDAKVDAVEKNSGLCGVTLGQGDALFKSDVLVYWR
;
A
#
# COMPACT_ATOMS: atom_id res chain seq x y z
N MET A 1 -38.45 13.66 -6.58
CA MET A 1 -37.23 12.83 -6.57
C MET A 1 -36.42 13.09 -7.84
N PRO A 2 -35.09 13.20 -7.78
CA PRO A 2 -34.27 13.44 -8.97
C PRO A 2 -34.30 12.25 -9.93
N SER A 3 -34.29 12.56 -11.23
CA SER A 3 -34.26 11.57 -12.31
C SER A 3 -32.92 10.83 -12.38
N GLN A 4 -32.87 9.70 -13.09
CA GLN A 4 -31.64 8.91 -13.26
C GLN A 4 -30.48 9.73 -13.87
N SER A 5 -30.77 10.62 -14.82
CA SER A 5 -29.75 11.50 -15.42
C SER A 5 -29.22 12.53 -14.42
N GLN A 6 -30.10 13.12 -13.60
CA GLN A 6 -29.71 14.06 -12.55
C GLN A 6 -28.86 13.38 -11.46
N ARG A 7 -29.24 12.16 -11.05
CA ARG A 7 -28.44 11.36 -10.10
C ARG A 7 -27.03 11.07 -10.62
N ARG A 8 -26.90 10.73 -11.92
CA ARG A 8 -25.59 10.51 -12.57
C ARG A 8 -24.75 11.80 -12.62
N ALA A 9 -25.36 12.93 -12.94
CA ALA A 9 -24.66 14.22 -12.98
C ALA A 9 -24.15 14.61 -11.59
N ILE A 10 -25.00 14.51 -10.56
CA ILE A 10 -24.63 14.75 -9.16
C ILE A 10 -23.47 13.83 -8.75
N GLY A 11 -23.59 12.53 -9.02
CA GLY A 11 -22.53 11.57 -8.71
C GLY A 11 -21.19 11.90 -9.38
N LYS A 12 -21.19 12.32 -10.65
CA LYS A 12 -19.97 12.77 -11.34
C LYS A 12 -19.37 14.01 -10.70
N THR A 13 -20.19 15.00 -10.36
CA THR A 13 -19.73 16.24 -9.72
C THR A 13 -19.15 15.96 -8.34
N THR A 14 -19.83 15.15 -7.52
CA THR A 14 -19.33 14.74 -6.20
C THR A 14 -18.02 13.96 -6.30
N TYR A 15 -17.89 13.08 -7.30
CA TYR A 15 -16.63 12.38 -7.56
C TYR A 15 -15.52 13.38 -7.90
N ALA A 16 -15.77 14.29 -8.84
CA ALA A 16 -14.81 15.31 -9.27
C ALA A 16 -14.40 16.25 -8.14
N SER A 17 -15.30 16.60 -7.22
CA SER A 17 -15.05 17.52 -6.11
C SER A 17 -14.29 16.93 -4.92
N GLY A 18 -13.69 15.74 -5.07
CA GLY A 18 -12.83 15.14 -4.03
C GLY A 18 -13.55 14.17 -3.09
N SER A 19 -14.50 13.37 -3.60
CA SER A 19 -15.15 12.32 -2.79
C SER A 19 -14.16 11.29 -2.23
N PRO A 20 -14.48 10.61 -1.11
CA PRO A 20 -13.68 9.49 -0.59
C PRO A 20 -13.45 8.36 -1.61
N ILE A 21 -14.42 8.14 -2.51
CA ILE A 21 -14.33 7.15 -3.59
C ILE A 21 -13.22 7.56 -4.58
N ARG A 22 -13.07 8.84 -4.87
CA ARG A 22 -12.01 9.36 -5.73
C ARG A 22 -10.64 9.11 -5.11
N SER A 23 -10.45 9.48 -3.84
CA SER A 23 -9.19 9.25 -3.12
C SER A 23 -8.83 7.76 -3.06
N ARG A 24 -9.81 6.89 -2.82
CA ARG A 24 -9.62 5.43 -2.88
C ARG A 24 -9.18 4.95 -4.26
N ASN A 25 -9.81 5.43 -5.33
CA ASN A 25 -9.46 5.05 -6.70
C ASN A 25 -8.07 5.57 -7.10
N GLU A 26 -7.69 6.76 -6.66
CA GLU A 26 -6.34 7.31 -6.87
C GLU A 26 -5.30 6.46 -6.14
N ALA A 27 -5.56 6.06 -4.90
CA ALA A 27 -4.66 5.18 -4.15
C ALA A 27 -4.52 3.77 -4.77
N LEU A 28 -5.60 3.20 -5.28
CA LEU A 28 -5.56 1.94 -6.02
C LEU A 28 -4.79 2.06 -7.35
N LYS A 29 -4.94 3.20 -8.04
CA LYS A 29 -4.23 3.48 -9.28
C LYS A 29 -2.73 3.59 -9.04
N LEU A 30 -2.34 4.27 -7.96
CA LEU A 30 -0.94 4.38 -7.55
C LEU A 30 -0.37 3.00 -7.20
N ALA A 31 -1.08 2.22 -6.40
CA ALA A 31 -0.67 0.86 -6.05
C ALA A 31 -0.44 -0.04 -7.27
N LYS A 32 -1.33 0.05 -8.27
CA LYS A 32 -1.18 -0.68 -9.53
C LYS A 32 0.04 -0.23 -10.35
N ALA A 33 0.39 1.05 -10.30
CA ALA A 33 1.56 1.57 -11.01
C ALA A 33 2.86 1.09 -10.35
N ILE A 34 2.86 0.91 -9.04
CA ILE A 34 4.03 0.51 -8.26
C ILE A 34 4.32 -0.99 -8.42
N SER A 35 3.32 -1.86 -8.55
CA SER A 35 3.52 -3.32 -8.70
C SER A 35 4.46 -3.93 -7.63
N PRO A 36 4.07 -3.87 -6.35
CA PRO A 36 4.90 -4.38 -5.27
C PRO A 36 4.96 -5.91 -5.26
N LEU A 37 6.06 -6.44 -4.72
CA LEU A 37 6.28 -7.87 -4.54
C LEU A 37 5.49 -8.41 -3.34
N GLY A 38 4.94 -9.60 -3.51
CA GLY A 38 4.20 -10.36 -2.51
C GLY A 38 5.02 -11.48 -1.89
N CYS A 39 4.42 -12.16 -0.91
CA CYS A 39 5.04 -13.28 -0.21
C CYS A 39 5.32 -14.51 -1.09
N GLU A 40 4.57 -14.68 -2.17
CA GLU A 40 4.70 -15.82 -3.08
C GLU A 40 5.83 -15.64 -4.11
N ASP A 41 6.43 -14.45 -4.18
CA ASP A 41 7.53 -14.18 -5.10
C ASP A 41 8.81 -14.90 -4.65
N SER A 42 9.42 -15.64 -5.58
CA SER A 42 10.61 -16.46 -5.31
C SER A 42 11.81 -15.65 -4.83
N LEU A 43 11.85 -14.35 -5.16
CA LEU A 43 12.87 -13.41 -4.71
C LEU A 43 12.78 -13.08 -3.20
N CYS A 44 11.63 -13.35 -2.59
CA CYS A 44 11.28 -12.78 -1.30
C CYS A 44 11.18 -13.80 -0.14
N ALA A 45 11.07 -15.10 -0.44
CA ALA A 45 10.98 -16.14 0.58
C ALA A 45 12.17 -16.11 1.58
N GLY A 46 13.38 -15.82 1.08
CA GLY A 46 14.58 -15.70 1.92
C GLY A 46 14.60 -14.45 2.81
N LEU A 47 13.92 -13.37 2.42
CA LEU A 47 13.88 -12.11 3.18
C LEU A 47 12.97 -12.21 4.40
N LEU A 48 11.82 -12.88 4.24
CA LEU A 48 10.91 -13.20 5.35
C LEU A 48 11.60 -14.11 6.38
N ALA A 49 12.24 -15.19 5.92
CA ALA A 49 12.96 -16.12 6.79
C ALA A 49 14.12 -15.45 7.55
N ALA A 50 14.78 -14.46 6.94
CA ALA A 50 15.86 -13.70 7.56
C ALA A 50 15.37 -12.57 8.48
N GLY A 51 14.05 -12.36 8.62
CA GLY A 51 13.49 -11.25 9.40
C GLY A 51 13.82 -9.87 8.85
N LYS A 52 14.18 -9.78 7.56
CA LYS A 52 14.48 -8.53 6.84
C LYS A 52 13.24 -7.94 6.18
N ALA A 53 12.17 -8.72 6.06
CA ALA A 53 10.89 -8.27 5.56
C ALA A 53 9.75 -8.76 6.45
N THR A 54 8.66 -8.03 6.46
CA THR A 54 7.38 -8.36 7.10
C THR A 54 6.24 -8.17 6.11
N LYS A 55 5.08 -8.78 6.36
CA LYS A 55 3.91 -8.52 5.52
C LYS A 55 3.37 -7.13 5.81
N LEU A 56 2.72 -6.53 4.81
CA LEU A 56 2.14 -5.21 4.94
C LEU A 56 1.00 -5.21 5.97
N ILE A 57 0.23 -6.29 6.07
CA ILE A 57 -0.78 -6.43 7.12
C ILE A 57 -0.16 -6.39 8.52
N ASP A 58 0.99 -7.02 8.73
CA ASP A 58 1.68 -7.04 10.02
C ASP A 58 2.23 -5.64 10.32
N TYR A 59 2.80 -4.95 9.33
CA TYR A 59 3.21 -3.55 9.46
C TYR A 59 2.04 -2.62 9.85
N CYS A 60 0.88 -2.78 9.20
CA CYS A 60 -0.30 -1.93 9.42
C CYS A 60 -1.07 -2.25 10.71
N THR A 61 -0.96 -3.46 11.25
CA THR A 61 -1.74 -3.91 12.42
C THR A 61 -0.90 -4.10 13.68
N ASN A 62 0.38 -4.43 13.53
CA ASN A 62 1.31 -4.66 14.63
C ASN A 62 2.22 -3.45 14.82
N GLY A 63 1.62 -2.40 15.39
CA GLY A 63 2.34 -1.17 15.76
C GLY A 63 3.58 -1.43 16.62
N PRO A 64 3.53 -2.28 17.67
CA PRO A 64 4.70 -2.56 18.52
C PRO A 64 5.89 -3.18 17.80
N GLU A 65 5.69 -4.15 16.90
CA GLU A 65 6.80 -4.76 16.15
C GLU A 65 7.42 -3.78 15.15
N SER A 66 6.57 -2.99 14.48
CA SER A 66 7.02 -1.94 13.58
C SER A 66 7.82 -0.87 14.33
N GLU A 67 7.36 -0.49 15.53
CA GLU A 67 8.03 0.46 16.41
C GLU A 67 9.39 -0.05 16.90
N ILE A 68 9.52 -1.35 17.20
CA ILE A 68 10.81 -1.97 17.55
C ILE A 68 11.81 -1.83 16.39
N GLN A 69 11.38 -2.10 15.15
CA GLN A 69 12.27 -1.96 13.98
C GLN A 69 12.70 -0.52 13.76
N VAL A 70 11.77 0.43 13.84
CA VAL A 70 12.05 1.87 13.73
C VAL A 70 12.97 2.34 14.85
N SER A 71 12.74 1.89 16.09
CA SER A 71 13.59 2.20 17.25
C SER A 71 15.00 1.61 17.11
N ALA A 72 15.15 0.50 16.39
CA ALA A 72 16.43 -0.08 16.03
C ALA A 72 17.12 0.65 14.87
N GLY A 73 16.56 1.77 14.40
CA GLY A 73 17.09 2.59 13.31
C GLY A 73 16.82 2.03 11.92
N ARG A 74 15.87 1.09 11.78
CA ARG A 74 15.51 0.50 10.49
C ARG A 74 14.27 1.18 9.92
N GLU A 75 14.37 1.56 8.66
CA GLU A 75 13.27 2.25 7.97
C GLU A 75 12.46 1.28 7.10
N PRO A 76 11.13 1.46 7.00
CA PRO A 76 10.27 0.61 6.19
C PRO A 76 10.27 1.02 4.72
N PHE A 77 10.42 0.04 3.83
CA PHE A 77 10.35 0.20 2.38
C PHE A 77 9.42 -0.83 1.77
N LEU A 78 8.68 -0.48 0.72
CA LEU A 78 8.03 -1.46 -0.15
C LEU A 78 9.06 -2.08 -1.07
N LEU A 79 9.01 -3.41 -1.20
CA LEU A 79 9.72 -4.11 -2.26
C LEU A 79 8.89 -4.08 -3.54
N VAL A 80 9.53 -3.69 -4.62
CA VAL A 80 8.90 -3.47 -5.91
C VAL A 80 9.74 -4.14 -6.99
N GLU A 81 9.09 -4.73 -7.99
CA GLU A 81 9.80 -5.30 -9.13
C GLU A 81 10.48 -4.21 -9.96
N ASP A 82 11.75 -4.42 -10.33
CA ASP A 82 12.42 -3.54 -11.28
C ASP A 82 11.96 -3.85 -12.71
N MET A 83 11.07 -2.98 -13.24
CA MET A 83 10.56 -3.09 -14.61
C MET A 83 11.65 -2.97 -15.68
N LEU A 84 12.81 -2.37 -15.37
CA LEU A 84 13.94 -2.25 -16.29
C LEU A 84 14.89 -3.44 -16.20
N ASN A 85 14.92 -4.13 -15.05
CA ASN A 85 15.77 -5.29 -14.81
C ASN A 85 14.93 -6.45 -14.23
N PRO A 86 14.24 -7.23 -15.08
CA PRO A 86 13.39 -8.33 -14.64
C PRO A 86 14.15 -9.30 -13.73
N GLY A 87 13.55 -9.65 -12.59
CA GLY A 87 14.19 -10.48 -11.55
C GLY A 87 15.00 -9.71 -10.50
N SER A 88 15.06 -8.38 -10.59
CA SER A 88 15.61 -7.51 -9.55
C SER A 88 14.50 -6.77 -8.80
N ALA A 89 14.78 -6.37 -7.56
CA ALA A 89 13.85 -5.60 -6.74
C ALA A 89 14.43 -4.22 -6.41
N ILE A 90 13.58 -3.20 -6.46
CA ILE A 90 13.85 -1.86 -5.95
C ILE A 90 13.04 -1.61 -4.69
N THR A 91 13.48 -0.62 -3.90
CA THR A 91 12.82 -0.21 -2.65
C THR A 91 12.15 1.14 -2.81
N VAL A 92 10.90 1.27 -2.39
CA VAL A 92 10.17 2.54 -2.31
C VAL A 92 9.91 2.88 -0.85
N PRO A 93 10.33 4.06 -0.34
CA PRO A 93 10.17 4.40 1.07
C PRO A 93 8.70 4.49 1.47
N ILE A 94 8.38 3.93 2.63
CA ILE A 94 7.09 4.09 3.30
C ILE A 94 7.25 5.17 4.36
N PHE A 95 6.45 6.23 4.28
CA PHE A 95 6.48 7.29 5.27
C PHE A 95 5.62 6.98 6.48
N ASP A 96 4.42 6.45 6.26
CA ASP A 96 3.51 6.09 7.33
C ASP A 96 2.46 5.06 6.88
N ALA A 97 1.83 4.39 7.84
CA ALA A 97 0.58 3.67 7.64
C ALA A 97 -0.61 4.63 7.81
N LYS A 98 -1.70 4.42 7.07
CA LYS A 98 -2.89 5.28 7.20
C LYS A 98 -3.62 5.07 8.53
N VAL A 99 -4.35 6.09 8.99
CA VAL A 99 -5.38 5.91 10.03
C VAL A 99 -6.45 4.97 9.48
N ASP A 100 -6.81 3.93 10.26
CA ASP A 100 -7.54 2.76 9.78
C ASP A 100 -6.82 2.07 8.61
N ALA A 101 -5.55 1.71 8.84
CA ALA A 101 -4.63 1.17 7.85
C ALA A 101 -5.19 -0.04 7.08
N VAL A 102 -6.16 -0.78 7.62
CA VAL A 102 -6.81 -1.92 6.95
C VAL A 102 -8.26 -1.60 6.62
N GLU A 103 -8.61 -1.59 5.33
CA GLU A 103 -9.98 -1.36 4.88
C GLU A 103 -10.89 -2.55 5.26
N LYS A 104 -11.87 -2.32 6.15
CA LYS A 104 -12.75 -3.32 6.81
C LYS A 104 -13.43 -4.37 5.91
N ASN A 105 -13.53 -4.14 4.60
CA ASN A 105 -14.22 -5.05 3.67
C ASN A 105 -13.32 -5.62 2.57
N SER A 106 -12.22 -4.97 2.25
CA SER A 106 -11.32 -5.39 1.17
C SER A 106 -10.05 -6.05 1.70
N GLY A 107 -9.72 -5.83 2.98
CA GLY A 107 -8.46 -6.27 3.57
C GLY A 107 -7.24 -5.55 3.00
N LEU A 108 -7.44 -4.48 2.22
CA LEU A 108 -6.35 -3.69 1.65
C LEU A 108 -5.72 -2.81 2.73
N CYS A 109 -4.40 -2.71 2.64
CA CYS A 109 -3.56 -1.93 3.54
C CYS A 109 -3.23 -0.58 2.92
N GLY A 110 -3.55 0.50 3.63
CA GLY A 110 -3.25 1.87 3.26
C GLY A 110 -1.92 2.34 3.82
N VAL A 111 -1.04 2.79 2.93
CA VAL A 111 0.24 3.42 3.30
C VAL A 111 0.45 4.72 2.54
N THR A 112 1.22 5.61 3.14
CA THR A 112 1.63 6.89 2.54
C THR A 112 3.04 6.77 1.99
N LEU A 113 3.16 7.03 0.69
CA LEU A 113 4.42 7.05 -0.06
C LEU A 113 4.73 8.48 -0.49
N GLY A 114 5.94 8.72 -1.01
CA GLY A 114 6.32 10.06 -1.47
C GLY A 114 5.49 10.56 -2.65
N GLN A 115 4.86 9.65 -3.38
CA GLN A 115 3.98 9.91 -4.52
C GLN A 115 2.51 10.10 -4.11
N GLY A 116 2.19 9.89 -2.82
CA GLY A 116 0.84 9.93 -2.27
C GLY A 116 0.43 8.63 -1.57
N ASP A 117 -0.83 8.57 -1.20
CA ASP A 117 -1.42 7.40 -0.55
C ASP A 117 -1.64 6.25 -1.54
N ALA A 118 -1.33 5.03 -1.11
CA ALA A 118 -1.53 3.82 -1.89
C ALA A 118 -2.30 2.77 -1.08
N LEU A 119 -3.08 1.94 -1.78
CA LEU A 119 -3.82 0.81 -1.21
C LEU A 119 -3.32 -0.49 -1.81
N PHE A 120 -2.66 -1.29 -1.00
CA PHE A 120 -2.02 -2.55 -1.40
C PHE A 120 -2.71 -3.76 -0.77
N LYS A 121 -2.42 -4.94 -1.31
CA LYS A 121 -2.85 -6.20 -0.71
C LYS A 121 -2.07 -6.48 0.58
N SER A 122 -2.66 -7.26 1.48
CA SER A 122 -2.10 -7.61 2.78
C SER A 122 -0.81 -8.44 2.71
N ASP A 123 -0.61 -9.18 1.63
CA ASP A 123 0.52 -10.08 1.38
C ASP A 123 1.74 -9.39 0.75
N VAL A 124 1.63 -8.09 0.44
CA VAL A 124 2.75 -7.27 -0.03
C VAL A 124 3.83 -7.17 1.05
N LEU A 125 5.08 -7.06 0.63
CA LEU A 125 6.22 -7.06 1.52
C LEU A 125 6.75 -5.67 1.86
N VAL A 126 6.98 -5.48 3.15
CA VAL A 126 7.71 -4.35 3.74
C VAL A 126 9.10 -4.83 4.10
N TYR A 127 10.12 -4.27 3.46
CA TYR A 127 11.52 -4.49 3.73
C TYR A 127 12.04 -3.47 4.75
N TRP A 128 12.77 -3.96 5.74
CA TRP A 128 13.42 -3.15 6.76
C TRP A 128 14.88 -2.96 6.36
N ARG A 129 15.27 -1.70 6.11
CA ARG A 129 16.64 -1.34 5.75
C ARG A 129 17.40 -0.75 6.92
#